data_AF-A0A2M8S6T7-F1
#
_entry.id   AF-A0A2M8S6T7-F1
#
_cell.length_a   1.000
_cell.length_b   1.000
_cell.length_c   1.000
_cell.angle_alpha   90.00
_cell.angle_beta   90.00
_cell.angle_gamma   90.00
#
_symmetry.space_group_name_H-M   'P 1'
#
loop_
_entity.id
_entity.type
_entity.pdbx_description
1 polymer ?
#
loop_
_entity_poly.entity_id
_entity_poly.type
_entity_poly.pdbx_seq_one_letter_code
_entity_poly.pdbx_strand_id
1 'polypeptide(L)'
;QLMPISEAFLQEQVGEVVDELGLTTGGQPIPPILFHITPLPYDLIVSRRDKIQSETSISLLPNLSVDQQAALEARVDKGLNVSSLVVPVGGIGSYPTMVEHTTDLNWLTDTIAHEWIHNWLTLRPLGMNYDSSAELRTMNETTASIAGHEIGALVLQRYYPELTQALLPPAILINLPLGPIDPDDLRKPFDFRAEMH
;
A
#
# COMPACT_ATOMS: atom_id res chain seq x y z
N GLN A 1 -2.44 26.05 6.70
CA GLN A 1 -3.24 26.65 5.60
C GLN A 1 -2.89 26.07 4.22
N LEU A 2 -1.75 25.39 4.01
CA LEU A 2 -1.40 24.80 2.70
C LEU A 2 -2.01 23.41 2.42
N MET A 3 -2.37 22.66 3.47
CA MET A 3 -2.84 21.27 3.34
C MET A 3 -4.05 21.09 2.40
N PRO A 4 -5.14 21.89 2.46
CA PRO A 4 -6.25 21.72 1.52
C PRO A 4 -5.88 21.99 0.06
N ILE A 5 -4.87 22.84 -0.16
CA ILE A 5 -4.36 23.13 -1.52
C ILE A 5 -3.54 21.94 -2.02
N SER A 6 -2.66 21.38 -1.18
CA SER A 6 -1.89 20.17 -1.50
C SER A 6 -2.80 18.97 -1.81
N GLU A 7 -3.85 18.76 -1.01
CA GLU A 7 -4.86 17.73 -1.25
C GLU A 7 -5.52 17.92 -2.62
N ALA A 8 -6.00 19.14 -2.93
CA ALA A 8 -6.65 19.42 -4.20
C ALA A 8 -5.73 19.15 -5.41
N PHE A 9 -4.46 19.56 -5.36
CA PHE A 9 -3.50 19.28 -6.44
C PHE A 9 -3.27 17.79 -6.64
N LEU A 10 -3.07 17.04 -5.55
CA LEU A 10 -2.84 15.59 -5.65
C LEU A 10 -4.08 14.85 -6.15
N GLN A 11 -5.28 15.26 -5.72
CA GLN A 11 -6.55 14.72 -6.23
C GLN A 11 -6.68 14.92 -7.76
N GLU A 12 -6.34 16.10 -8.25
CA GLU A 12 -6.37 16.42 -9.69
C GLU A 12 -5.36 15.57 -10.46
N GLN A 13 -4.11 15.51 -10.00
CA GLN A 13 -3.04 14.75 -10.65
C GLN A 13 -3.34 13.24 -10.73
N VAL A 14 -3.81 12.64 -9.64
CA VAL A 14 -4.23 11.23 -9.65
C VAL A 14 -5.44 11.07 -10.56
N GLY A 15 -6.37 12.03 -10.57
CA GLY A 15 -7.57 12.00 -11.42
C GLY A 15 -7.24 11.97 -12.91
N GLU A 16 -6.28 12.79 -13.35
CA GLU A 16 -5.80 12.81 -14.74
C GLU A 16 -5.14 11.48 -15.13
N VAL A 17 -4.31 10.89 -14.27
CA VAL A 17 -3.69 9.58 -14.53
C VAL A 17 -4.74 8.47 -14.64
N VAL A 18 -5.70 8.45 -13.72
CA VAL A 18 -6.80 7.47 -13.72
C VAL A 18 -7.68 7.59 -14.97
N ASP A 19 -7.88 8.81 -15.49
CA ASP A 19 -8.59 9.04 -16.75
C ASP A 19 -7.89 8.41 -17.94
N GLU A 20 -6.59 8.60 -18.04
CA GLU A 20 -5.80 8.02 -19.13
C GLU A 20 -5.73 6.50 -19.09
N LEU A 21 -5.78 5.92 -17.90
CA LEU A 21 -5.88 4.47 -17.72
C LEU A 21 -7.28 3.93 -18.04
N GLY A 22 -8.24 4.79 -18.40
CA GLY A 22 -9.60 4.38 -18.77
C GLY A 22 -10.44 3.90 -17.58
N LEU A 23 -10.09 4.31 -16.36
CA LEU A 23 -10.77 3.93 -15.12
C LEU A 23 -11.89 4.92 -14.74
N THR A 24 -12.15 5.91 -15.58
CA THR A 24 -13.16 6.96 -15.40
C THR A 24 -14.45 6.65 -16.17
N THR A 25 -15.51 7.42 -15.88
CA THR A 25 -16.76 7.39 -16.64
C THR A 25 -17.07 8.81 -17.10
N GLY A 26 -17.12 9.02 -18.42
CA GLY A 26 -17.35 10.37 -18.98
C GLY A 26 -16.21 11.36 -18.67
N GLY A 27 -14.98 10.87 -18.53
CA GLY A 27 -13.80 11.69 -18.23
C GLY A 27 -13.64 12.05 -16.75
N GLN A 28 -14.41 11.43 -15.85
CA GLN A 28 -14.35 11.69 -14.41
C GLN A 28 -14.26 10.40 -13.59
N PRO A 29 -13.40 10.34 -12.55
CA PRO A 29 -13.34 9.19 -11.64
C PRO A 29 -14.67 8.99 -10.90
N ILE A 30 -15.13 7.75 -10.80
CA ILE A 30 -16.30 7.37 -9.99
C ILE A 30 -15.90 6.27 -9.00
N PRO A 31 -15.89 6.57 -7.68
CA PRO A 31 -16.19 7.88 -7.08
C PRO A 31 -15.09 8.93 -7.36
N PRO A 32 -15.38 10.25 -7.23
CA PRO A 32 -14.36 11.28 -7.37
C PRO A 32 -13.19 11.06 -6.40
N ILE A 33 -11.97 11.37 -6.82
CA ILE A 33 -10.78 11.25 -5.96
C ILE A 33 -10.84 12.35 -4.90
N LEU A 34 -11.18 11.97 -3.67
CA LEU A 34 -11.23 12.85 -2.51
C LEU A 34 -10.49 12.20 -1.36
N PHE A 35 -9.57 12.93 -0.74
CA PHE A 35 -8.87 12.46 0.44
C PHE A 35 -8.52 13.60 1.40
N HIS A 36 -8.27 13.25 2.66
CA HIS A 36 -7.73 14.16 3.67
C HIS A 36 -6.47 13.60 4.29
N ILE A 37 -5.48 14.47 4.47
CA ILE A 37 -4.28 14.17 5.25
C ILE A 37 -4.62 14.37 6.73
N THR A 38 -4.61 13.29 7.49
CA THR A 38 -4.98 13.30 8.91
C THR A 38 -4.15 12.27 9.68
N PRO A 39 -3.85 12.50 10.97
CA PRO A 39 -3.28 11.45 11.81
C PRO A 39 -4.22 10.23 11.85
N LEU A 40 -3.66 9.06 11.56
CA LEU A 40 -4.37 7.78 11.54
C LEU A 40 -4.11 6.96 12.80
N PRO A 41 -5.05 6.09 13.19
CA PRO A 41 -4.82 5.13 14.26
C PRO A 41 -3.73 4.12 13.91
N TYR A 42 -3.23 3.41 14.93
CA TYR A 42 -2.50 2.16 14.73
C TYR A 42 -3.48 0.99 14.70
N ASP A 43 -3.08 -0.11 14.08
CA ASP A 43 -3.83 -1.37 14.10
C ASP A 43 -3.04 -2.45 14.84
N LEU A 44 -3.70 -3.16 15.76
CA LEU A 44 -3.16 -4.37 16.38
C LEU A 44 -3.59 -5.57 15.55
N ILE A 45 -2.65 -6.15 14.82
CA ILE A 45 -2.85 -7.39 14.09
C ILE A 45 -2.62 -8.57 15.03
N VAL A 46 -3.56 -9.51 15.05
CA VAL A 46 -3.45 -10.75 15.84
C VAL A 46 -3.51 -11.95 14.92
N SER A 47 -2.54 -12.87 15.08
CA SER A 47 -2.44 -14.12 14.34
C SER A 47 -2.24 -15.27 15.32
N ARG A 48 -2.84 -16.42 15.01
CA ARG A 48 -2.46 -17.66 15.69
C ARG A 48 -1.02 -18.06 15.39
N ARG A 49 -0.45 -18.85 16.28
CA ARG A 49 0.93 -19.38 16.13
C ARG A 49 0.98 -20.63 15.24
N ASP A 50 -0.10 -21.38 15.14
CA ASP A 50 -0.19 -22.62 14.35
C ASP A 50 -0.63 -22.39 12.90
N LYS A 51 -0.99 -21.15 12.54
CA LYS A 51 -1.41 -20.77 11.19
C LYS A 51 -1.04 -19.32 10.91
N ILE A 52 -0.40 -19.07 9.77
CA ILE A 52 -0.11 -17.70 9.31
C ILE A 52 -1.40 -17.12 8.72
N GLN A 53 -2.15 -16.40 9.54
CA GLN A 53 -3.39 -15.73 9.14
C GLN A 53 -3.69 -14.60 10.12
N SER A 54 -3.99 -13.40 9.61
CA SER A 54 -4.59 -12.34 10.42
C SER A 54 -6.02 -12.73 10.79
N GLU A 55 -6.25 -13.00 12.09
CA GLU A 55 -7.56 -13.37 12.62
C GLU A 55 -8.38 -12.15 13.02
N THR A 56 -7.72 -11.10 13.51
CA THR A 56 -8.38 -9.88 13.99
C THR A 56 -7.46 -8.68 13.78
N SER A 57 -8.04 -7.56 13.33
CA SER A 57 -7.43 -6.23 13.46
C SER A 57 -8.22 -5.43 14.49
N ILE A 58 -7.53 -4.81 15.44
CA ILE A 58 -8.13 -3.94 16.45
C ILE A 58 -7.53 -2.55 16.30
N SER A 59 -8.37 -1.57 15.98
CA SER A 59 -7.95 -0.17 15.90
C SER A 59 -7.56 0.35 17.28
N LEU A 60 -6.40 0.99 17.35
CA LEU A 60 -5.80 1.57 18.54
C LEU A 60 -5.82 3.10 18.46
N LEU A 61 -5.56 3.74 19.59
CA LEU A 61 -5.37 5.18 19.60
C LEU A 61 -4.07 5.56 18.87
N PRO A 62 -4.05 6.69 18.14
CA PRO A 62 -2.83 7.22 17.57
C PRO A 62 -1.84 7.63 18.68
N ASN A 63 -0.55 7.68 18.33
CA ASN A 63 0.56 8.13 19.19
C ASN A 63 0.99 7.21 20.35
N LEU A 64 0.84 5.89 20.22
CA LEU A 64 1.50 4.95 21.13
C LEU A 64 3.03 5.01 20.92
N SER A 65 3.80 5.19 22.00
CA SER A 65 5.26 5.06 21.90
C SER A 65 5.67 3.62 21.58
N VAL A 66 6.85 3.43 21.01
CA VAL A 66 7.37 2.08 20.68
C VAL A 66 7.37 1.16 21.90
N ASP A 67 7.74 1.68 23.08
CA ASP A 67 7.69 0.91 24.33
C ASP A 67 6.26 0.50 24.72
N GLN A 68 5.28 1.37 24.48
CA GLN A 68 3.87 1.06 24.74
C GLN A 68 3.32 0.02 23.76
N GLN A 69 3.72 0.10 22.48
CA GLN A 69 3.38 -0.89 21.45
C GLN A 69 3.95 -2.26 21.84
N ALA A 70 5.24 -2.34 22.12
CA ALA A 70 5.91 -3.59 22.52
C ALA A 70 5.32 -4.18 23.82
N ALA A 71 4.98 -3.32 24.79
CA ALA A 71 4.33 -3.77 26.02
C ALA A 71 2.91 -4.30 25.78
N LEU A 72 2.16 -3.71 24.84
CA LEU A 72 0.83 -4.17 24.44
C LEU A 72 0.92 -5.54 23.74
N GLU A 73 1.79 -5.67 22.74
CA GLU A 73 2.04 -6.92 22.01
C GLU A 73 2.41 -8.05 22.96
N ALA A 74 3.40 -7.83 23.84
CA ALA A 74 3.85 -8.84 24.79
C ALA A 74 2.75 -9.31 25.76
N ARG A 75 1.81 -8.41 26.12
CA ARG A 75 0.65 -8.76 26.96
C ARG A 75 -0.36 -9.62 26.21
N VAL A 76 -0.66 -9.26 24.96
CA VAL A 76 -1.59 -9.99 24.10
C VAL A 76 -1.04 -11.38 23.76
N ASP A 77 0.23 -11.44 23.38
CA ASP A 77 0.94 -12.69 23.06
C ASP A 77 0.88 -13.70 24.20
N LYS A 78 1.18 -13.26 25.43
CA LYS A 78 1.17 -14.12 26.62
C LYS A 78 -0.24 -14.44 27.10
N GLY A 79 -1.14 -13.45 27.07
CA GLY A 79 -2.50 -13.58 27.60
C GLY A 79 -3.38 -14.51 26.78
N LEU A 80 -3.16 -14.55 25.46
CA LEU A 80 -4.01 -15.30 24.52
C LEU A 80 -3.26 -16.42 23.77
N ASN A 81 -1.95 -16.58 24.00
CA ASN A 81 -1.09 -17.53 23.28
C ASN A 81 -1.12 -17.35 21.75
N VAL A 82 -1.07 -16.09 21.31
CA VAL A 82 -1.09 -15.64 19.90
C VAL A 82 0.19 -14.90 19.56
N SER A 83 0.39 -14.55 18.30
CA SER A 83 1.37 -13.54 17.87
C SER A 83 0.63 -12.25 17.53
N SER A 84 1.14 -11.12 17.98
CA SER A 84 0.56 -9.81 17.70
C SER A 84 1.60 -8.79 17.24
N LEU A 85 1.16 -7.82 16.44
CA LEU A 85 1.99 -6.73 15.94
C LEU A 85 1.16 -5.47 15.80
N VAL A 86 1.65 -4.36 16.35
CA VAL A 86 1.10 -3.04 16.13
C VAL A 86 1.71 -2.47 14.85
N VAL A 87 0.86 -2.07 13.91
CA VAL A 87 1.27 -1.49 12.63
C VAL A 87 0.64 -0.11 12.44
N PRO A 88 1.37 0.86 11.88
CA PRO A 88 0.75 2.12 11.44
C PRO A 88 -0.21 1.82 10.29
N VAL A 89 -1.36 2.49 10.31
CA VAL A 89 -2.29 2.49 9.18
C VAL A 89 -1.82 3.57 8.21
N GLY A 90 -1.57 3.19 6.95
CA GLY A 90 -1.11 4.14 5.92
C GLY A 90 -2.26 4.97 5.34
N GLY A 91 -3.40 4.33 5.12
CA GLY A 91 -4.61 4.94 4.62
C GLY A 91 -5.84 4.20 5.14
N ILE A 92 -6.99 4.87 5.06
CA ILE A 92 -8.30 4.28 5.34
C ILE A 92 -9.18 4.56 4.12
N GLY A 93 -9.64 3.50 3.47
CA GLY A 93 -10.58 3.50 2.34
C GLY A 93 -12.00 3.97 2.67
N SER A 94 -12.15 4.94 3.57
CA SER A 94 -13.39 5.70 3.74
C SER A 94 -13.62 6.61 2.53
N TYR A 95 -14.78 7.27 2.48
CA TYR A 95 -15.05 8.30 1.49
C TYR A 95 -15.49 9.62 2.16
N PRO A 96 -14.67 10.70 2.11
CA PRO A 96 -13.32 10.78 1.52
C PRO A 96 -12.31 9.82 2.18
N THR A 97 -11.29 9.42 1.42
CA THR A 97 -10.18 8.62 1.92
C THR A 97 -9.42 9.40 3.00
N MET A 98 -8.92 8.73 4.03
CA MET A 98 -7.99 9.34 4.98
C MET A 98 -6.58 8.79 4.74
N VAL A 99 -5.56 9.64 4.69
CA VAL A 99 -4.17 9.24 4.44
C VAL A 99 -3.26 9.84 5.52
N GLU A 100 -2.28 9.07 5.97
CA GLU A 100 -1.32 9.52 6.99
C GLU A 100 -0.44 10.66 6.45
N HIS A 101 -0.04 11.57 7.34
CA HIS A 101 0.85 12.66 6.98
C HIS A 101 2.29 12.19 6.76
N THR A 102 2.82 12.40 5.56
CA THR A 102 4.20 12.06 5.22
C THR A 102 4.88 13.13 4.37
N THR A 103 6.21 13.11 4.34
CA THR A 103 7.02 13.88 3.38
C THR A 103 7.46 13.04 2.17
N ASP A 104 7.19 11.73 2.17
CA ASP A 104 7.47 10.83 1.06
C ASP A 104 6.33 10.89 0.04
N LEU A 105 6.55 11.65 -1.04
CA LEU A 105 5.56 11.83 -2.09
C LEU A 105 5.27 10.55 -2.87
N ASN A 106 6.26 9.64 -2.99
CA ASN A 106 6.06 8.37 -3.66
C ASN A 106 5.10 7.49 -2.86
N TRP A 107 5.37 7.35 -1.57
CA TRP A 107 4.46 6.64 -0.69
C TRP A 107 3.08 7.29 -0.60
N LEU A 108 3.00 8.63 -0.58
CA LEU A 108 1.75 9.37 -0.50
C LEU A 108 0.87 9.14 -1.74
N THR A 109 1.45 9.25 -2.93
CA THR A 109 0.71 9.06 -4.20
C THR A 109 0.26 7.61 -4.40
N ASP A 110 1.10 6.64 -4.03
CA ASP A 110 0.74 5.21 -3.97
C ASP A 110 -0.44 4.99 -3.02
N THR A 111 -0.36 5.51 -1.78
CA THR A 111 -1.41 5.33 -0.77
C THR A 111 -2.74 5.98 -1.20
N ILE A 112 -2.72 7.21 -1.73
CA ILE A 112 -3.94 7.85 -2.25
C ILE A 112 -4.60 6.98 -3.33
N ALA A 113 -3.80 6.46 -4.27
CA ALA A 113 -4.30 5.62 -5.34
C ALA A 113 -4.80 4.25 -4.82
N HIS A 114 -4.06 3.62 -3.90
CA HIS A 114 -4.43 2.37 -3.24
C HIS A 114 -5.82 2.46 -2.61
N GLU A 115 -6.03 3.46 -1.75
CA GLU A 115 -7.30 3.65 -1.06
C GLU A 115 -8.43 4.07 -2.01
N TRP A 116 -8.11 4.84 -3.05
CA TRP A 116 -9.10 5.16 -4.08
C TRP A 116 -9.52 3.91 -4.87
N ILE A 117 -8.60 2.97 -5.14
CA ILE A 117 -8.94 1.71 -5.80
C ILE A 117 -9.88 0.87 -4.94
N HIS A 118 -9.73 0.85 -3.61
CA HIS A 118 -10.73 0.24 -2.70
C HIS A 118 -12.11 0.86 -2.89
N ASN A 119 -12.19 2.19 -2.92
CA ASN A 119 -13.43 2.93 -3.17
C ASN A 119 -14.03 2.61 -4.56
N TRP A 120 -13.19 2.50 -5.59
CA TRP A 120 -13.60 2.12 -6.95
C TRP A 120 -14.07 0.66 -7.02
N LEU A 121 -13.41 -0.26 -6.32
CA LEU A 121 -13.76 -1.68 -6.24
C LEU A 121 -15.05 -1.90 -5.46
N THR A 122 -15.42 -1.04 -4.51
CA THR A 122 -16.68 -1.12 -3.76
C THR A 122 -17.92 -1.12 -4.68
N LEU A 123 -17.80 -0.55 -5.89
CA LEU A 123 -18.85 -0.57 -6.91
C LEU A 123 -18.82 -1.81 -7.81
N ARG A 124 -17.96 -2.80 -7.51
CA ARG A 124 -17.70 -3.99 -8.32
C ARG A 124 -17.75 -5.25 -7.45
N PRO A 125 -17.94 -6.45 -8.04
CA PRO A 125 -18.08 -7.68 -7.27
C PRO A 125 -16.94 -7.95 -6.29
N LEU A 126 -15.69 -7.58 -6.64
CA LEU A 126 -14.54 -7.81 -5.77
C LEU A 126 -14.57 -6.94 -4.50
N GLY A 127 -15.00 -5.68 -4.57
CA GLY A 127 -15.18 -4.85 -3.37
C GLY A 127 -16.47 -5.15 -2.62
N MET A 128 -17.57 -5.41 -3.32
CA MET A 128 -18.83 -5.80 -2.67
C MET A 128 -18.69 -7.06 -1.80
N ASN A 129 -17.76 -7.96 -2.16
CA ASN A 129 -17.51 -9.20 -1.44
C ASN A 129 -16.20 -9.18 -0.63
N TYR A 130 -15.64 -7.99 -0.33
CA TYR A 130 -14.36 -7.82 0.35
C TYR A 130 -14.21 -8.71 1.61
N ASP A 131 -15.17 -8.64 2.53
CA ASP A 131 -15.14 -9.39 3.80
C ASP A 131 -15.81 -10.77 3.73
N SER A 132 -16.23 -11.23 2.55
CA SER A 132 -16.95 -12.51 2.43
C SER A 132 -16.04 -13.74 2.60
N SER A 133 -14.73 -13.59 2.35
CA SER A 133 -13.71 -14.62 2.59
C SER A 133 -12.32 -14.00 2.68
N ALA A 134 -11.37 -14.72 3.30
CA ALA A 134 -9.98 -14.26 3.39
C ALA A 134 -9.34 -14.14 2.00
N GLU A 135 -9.67 -15.04 1.08
CA GLU A 135 -9.17 -15.07 -0.27
C GLU A 135 -9.63 -13.84 -1.07
N LEU A 136 -10.91 -13.47 -0.96
CA LEU A 136 -11.44 -12.27 -1.64
C LEU A 136 -10.87 -10.98 -1.07
N ARG A 137 -10.66 -10.92 0.25
CA ARG A 137 -9.91 -9.83 0.89
C ARG A 137 -8.50 -9.73 0.31
N THR A 138 -7.75 -10.83 0.28
CA THR A 138 -6.39 -10.86 -0.29
C THR A 138 -6.37 -10.43 -1.76
N MET A 139 -7.32 -10.90 -2.58
CA MET A 139 -7.43 -10.48 -3.98
C MET A 139 -7.70 -8.98 -4.11
N ASN A 140 -8.55 -8.42 -3.24
CA ASN A 140 -8.85 -7.00 -3.24
C ASN A 140 -7.62 -6.16 -2.83
N GLU A 141 -6.99 -6.47 -1.70
CA GLU A 141 -5.74 -5.81 -1.26
C GLU A 141 -4.64 -5.90 -2.32
N THR A 142 -4.46 -7.07 -2.94
CA THR A 142 -3.47 -7.26 -4.00
C THR A 142 -3.77 -6.37 -5.21
N THR A 143 -5.05 -6.24 -5.57
CA THR A 143 -5.48 -5.36 -6.68
C THR A 143 -5.21 -3.89 -6.34
N ALA A 144 -5.56 -3.46 -5.12
CA ALA A 144 -5.29 -2.11 -4.64
C ALA A 144 -3.79 -1.80 -4.57
N SER A 145 -2.94 -2.74 -4.13
CA SER A 145 -1.49 -2.57 -4.12
C SER A 145 -0.89 -2.45 -5.52
N ILE A 146 -1.29 -3.31 -6.46
CA ILE A 146 -0.77 -3.25 -7.84
C ILE A 146 -1.19 -1.94 -8.50
N ALA A 147 -2.49 -1.63 -8.48
CA ALA A 147 -3.02 -0.44 -9.13
C ALA A 147 -2.51 0.84 -8.44
N GLY A 148 -2.45 0.86 -7.10
CA GLY A 148 -1.90 1.98 -6.34
C GLY A 148 -0.47 2.30 -6.73
N HIS A 149 0.38 1.26 -6.80
CA HIS A 149 1.78 1.42 -7.16
C HIS A 149 1.96 1.93 -8.59
N GLU A 150 1.21 1.36 -9.55
CA GLU A 150 1.29 1.77 -10.97
C GLU A 150 0.79 3.20 -11.18
N ILE A 151 -0.35 3.57 -10.57
CA ILE A 151 -0.90 4.93 -10.65
C ILE A 151 0.03 5.93 -9.98
N GLY A 152 0.51 5.63 -8.77
CA GLY A 152 1.44 6.50 -8.03
C GLY A 152 2.73 6.74 -8.83
N ALA A 153 3.31 5.69 -9.42
CA ALA A 153 4.49 5.81 -10.27
C ALA A 153 4.25 6.71 -11.49
N LEU A 154 3.09 6.60 -12.15
CA LEU A 154 2.72 7.45 -13.29
C LEU A 154 2.53 8.92 -12.88
N VAL A 155 1.93 9.17 -11.71
CA VAL A 155 1.81 10.53 -11.15
C VAL A 155 3.20 11.14 -10.94
N LEU A 156 4.12 10.42 -10.31
CA LEU A 156 5.49 10.90 -10.12
C LEU A 156 6.21 11.14 -11.44
N GLN A 157 6.13 10.20 -12.38
CA GLN A 157 6.78 10.33 -13.69
C GLN A 157 6.31 11.58 -14.43
N ARG A 158 5.03 11.94 -14.29
CA ARG A 158 4.44 13.07 -14.99
C ARG A 158 4.70 14.42 -14.33
N TYR A 159 4.41 14.54 -13.03
CA TYR A 159 4.38 15.84 -12.36
C TYR A 159 5.64 16.11 -11.53
N TYR A 160 6.42 15.07 -11.20
CA TYR A 160 7.62 15.14 -10.38
C TYR A 160 8.79 14.35 -10.98
N PRO A 161 9.12 14.56 -12.28
CA PRO A 161 10.13 13.76 -12.98
C PRO A 161 11.51 13.82 -12.32
N GLU A 162 11.84 14.92 -11.62
CA GLU A 162 13.07 15.05 -10.84
C GLU A 162 13.20 14.03 -9.72
N LEU A 163 12.09 13.61 -9.10
CA LEU A 163 12.09 12.58 -8.06
C LEU A 163 12.32 11.20 -8.69
N THR A 164 11.70 10.92 -9.84
CA THR A 164 11.93 9.65 -10.54
C THR A 164 13.36 9.51 -11.05
N GLN A 165 13.99 10.60 -11.50
CA GLN A 165 15.39 10.60 -11.94
C GLN A 165 16.38 10.43 -10.79
N ALA A 166 16.07 10.94 -9.60
CA ALA A 166 16.87 10.74 -8.40
C ALA A 166 16.80 9.30 -7.87
N LEU A 167 15.71 8.58 -8.16
CA LEU A 167 15.51 7.17 -7.81
C LEU A 167 16.10 6.20 -8.84
N LEU A 168 16.40 6.65 -10.07
CA LEU A 168 17.17 5.85 -11.01
C LEU A 168 18.58 5.63 -10.43
N PRO A 169 19.07 4.38 -10.31
CA PRO A 169 20.48 4.18 -9.99
C PRO A 169 21.30 4.97 -11.02
N PRO A 170 22.33 5.75 -10.60
CA PRO A 170 23.16 6.49 -11.54
C PRO A 170 23.59 5.50 -12.60
N ALA A 171 23.29 5.78 -13.88
CA ALA A 171 23.40 4.84 -14.99
C ALA A 171 24.61 3.94 -14.76
N ILE A 172 24.37 2.75 -14.21
CA ILE A 172 25.44 1.80 -14.03
C ILE A 172 25.71 1.44 -15.47
N LEU A 173 26.84 1.89 -16.00
CA LEU A 173 27.43 1.29 -17.18
C LEU A 173 27.74 -0.15 -16.76
N ILE A 174 26.71 -0.99 -16.72
CA ILE A 174 26.86 -2.41 -16.44
C ILE A 174 27.66 -2.89 -17.63
N ASN A 175 28.92 -3.19 -17.37
CA ASN A 175 29.75 -3.95 -18.27
C ASN A 175 29.19 -5.39 -18.24
N LEU A 176 28.01 -5.59 -18.83
CA LEU A 176 27.42 -6.90 -19.04
C LEU A 176 28.44 -7.67 -19.89
N PRO A 177 29.02 -8.76 -19.40
CA PRO A 177 29.74 -9.65 -20.28
C PRO A 177 28.70 -10.15 -21.29
N LEU A 178 28.76 -9.66 -22.53
CA LEU A 178 27.97 -10.13 -23.68
C LEU A 178 28.36 -11.57 -24.12
N GLY A 179 28.92 -12.35 -23.18
CA GLY A 179 29.22 -13.76 -23.40
C GLY A 179 27.94 -14.60 -23.32
N PRO A 180 27.88 -15.72 -24.05
CA PRO A 180 26.77 -16.66 -23.90
C PRO A 180 26.67 -17.13 -22.45
N ILE A 181 25.46 -17.02 -21.88
CA ILE A 181 25.12 -17.58 -20.57
C ILE A 181 25.28 -19.10 -20.67
N ASP A 182 26.08 -19.68 -19.78
CA ASP A 182 26.21 -21.14 -19.66
C ASP A 182 24.85 -21.72 -19.23
N PRO A 183 24.23 -22.64 -19.99
CA PRO A 183 22.94 -23.26 -19.62
C PRO A 183 22.93 -23.89 -18.23
N ASP A 184 24.10 -24.29 -17.71
CA ASP A 184 24.26 -24.90 -16.38
C ASP A 184 24.36 -23.86 -15.24
N ASP A 185 24.41 -22.56 -15.55
CA ASP A 185 24.39 -21.47 -14.56
C ASP A 185 22.96 -21.00 -14.19
N LEU A 186 21.94 -21.61 -14.80
CA LEU A 186 20.56 -21.61 -14.30
C LEU A 186 20.46 -22.52 -13.05
N ARG A 187 21.34 -22.33 -12.09
CA ARG A 187 21.41 -23.13 -10.87
C ARG A 187 20.16 -22.83 -10.05
N LYS A 188 19.29 -23.85 -10.01
CA LYS A 188 18.19 -24.16 -9.07
C LYS A 188 17.42 -22.94 -8.51
N PRO A 189 16.08 -22.90 -8.63
CA PRO A 189 15.27 -21.88 -7.97
C PRO A 189 15.66 -21.75 -6.49
N PHE A 190 15.88 -20.52 -6.05
CA PHE A 190 16.17 -20.21 -4.65
C PHE A 190 15.01 -20.68 -3.76
N ASP A 191 15.28 -21.56 -2.81
CA ASP A 191 14.25 -22.10 -1.90
C ASP A 191 14.21 -21.28 -0.60
N PHE A 192 13.27 -20.34 -0.55
CA PHE A 192 13.06 -19.46 0.59
C PHE A 192 12.73 -20.22 1.89
N ARG A 193 12.20 -21.44 1.81
CA ARG A 193 11.83 -22.23 3.00
C ARG A 193 13.04 -22.90 3.64
N ALA A 194 14.05 -23.25 2.85
CA ALA A 194 15.25 -23.89 3.36
C ALA A 194 16.20 -22.90 4.05
N GLU A 195 16.22 -21.65 3.60
CA GLU A 195 17.24 -20.66 4.00
C GLU A 195 16.81 -19.75 5.17
N MET A 196 15.52 -19.68 5.51
CA MET A 196 14.98 -18.79 6.56
C MET A 196 14.55 -19.56 7.82
N HIS A 197 15.44 -20.41 8.35
CA HIS A 197 15.27 -21.15 9.60
C HIS A 197 15.94 -20.49 10.80
#